data_AF-A0A4U1J8Q6-F1
#
_entry.id   AF-A0A4U1J8Q6-F1
#
_cell.length_a   1.000
_cell.length_b   1.000
_cell.length_c   1.000
_cell.angle_alpha   90.00
_cell.angle_beta   90.00
_cell.angle_gamma   90.00
#
_symmetry.space_group_name_H-M   'P 1'
#
loop_
_entity.id
_entity.type
_entity.pdbx_description
1 polymer ?
#
loop_
_entity_poly.entity_id
_entity_poly.type
_entity_poly.pdbx_seq_one_letter_code
_entity_poly.pdbx_strand_id
1 'polypeptide(L)'
;MLRRLLFPIAGIGLSLFTIACGGGAQTTGPQTAAGVDAPTTKAKKASSDPNHGRDKEHPVPRCGPVDSYAFVSEYTCEDGSQPLGADPRKGQRARSGNVGANHTGHIIDRYVVACPEGEVEIFVDMYGCEAAEQRLDQSREAENPFGPPGEPLPRARLLAIATIFKKMAQAPLSEASREHLGNAVEWASASPDVEVTLCPWFRDYIDGPNPKSRSGAATILLAFTIVGVAAHQIENPRSDPMTAQVVGLRTAIGVYRELRDNGSFRPVPVLEKLDKVESEGKLADWFTKNADCGP
;
A
#
# COMPACT_ATOMS: atom_id res chain seq x y z
N MET A 1 15.87 21.90 -40.68
CA MET A 1 16.53 20.75 -41.33
C MET A 1 16.30 19.54 -40.43
N LEU A 2 15.25 18.76 -40.71
CA LEU A 2 15.29 17.39 -41.24
C LEU A 2 16.04 16.42 -40.30
N ARG A 3 15.51 15.27 -39.85
CA ARG A 3 14.38 14.45 -40.33
C ARG A 3 14.08 13.39 -39.27
N ARG A 4 12.79 13.04 -39.13
CA ARG A 4 12.26 11.86 -38.43
C ARG A 4 12.93 10.57 -38.92
N LEU A 5 13.15 9.61 -38.01
CA LEU A 5 13.16 8.19 -38.34
C LEU A 5 12.24 7.45 -37.37
N LEU A 6 11.05 7.16 -37.89
CA LEU A 6 10.14 6.11 -37.43
C LEU A 6 10.72 4.77 -37.91
N PHE A 7 10.76 3.77 -37.04
CA PHE A 7 10.81 2.37 -37.47
C PHE A 7 9.57 1.63 -36.93
N PRO A 8 8.83 0.92 -37.80
CA PRO A 8 7.75 0.04 -37.38
C PRO A 8 8.33 -1.34 -37.05
N ILE A 9 7.83 -1.98 -35.98
CA ILE A 9 7.91 -3.44 -35.86
C ILE A 9 6.49 -3.96 -35.69
N ALA A 10 6.11 -4.73 -36.69
CA ALA A 10 4.86 -5.45 -36.80
C ALA A 10 4.88 -6.70 -35.91
N GLY A 11 3.71 -6.96 -35.32
CA GLY A 11 3.06 -8.27 -35.24
C GLY A 11 3.82 -9.45 -34.63
N ILE A 12 3.51 -9.77 -33.36
CA ILE A 12 3.57 -11.14 -32.85
C ILE A 12 2.37 -11.41 -31.94
N GLY A 13 1.55 -12.38 -32.37
CA GLY A 13 1.07 -13.45 -31.51
C GLY A 13 -0.09 -13.17 -30.57
N LEU A 14 -1.31 -13.16 -31.14
CA LEU A 14 -2.55 -13.43 -30.42
C LEU A 14 -2.47 -14.84 -29.80
N SER A 15 -2.25 -14.93 -28.48
CA SER A 15 -2.41 -16.18 -27.72
C SER A 15 -3.78 -16.18 -27.05
N LEU A 16 -4.71 -16.93 -27.63
CA LEU A 16 -5.97 -17.30 -26.97
C LEU A 16 -5.64 -18.22 -25.78
N PHE A 17 -5.80 -17.72 -24.56
CA PHE A 17 -5.99 -18.57 -23.40
C PHE A 17 -7.49 -18.84 -23.24
N THR A 18 -7.89 -20.07 -23.56
CA THR A 18 -9.18 -20.62 -23.18
C THR A 18 -9.17 -20.85 -21.67
N ILE A 19 -9.85 -19.97 -20.92
CA ILE A 19 -10.15 -20.19 -19.51
C ILE A 19 -11.28 -21.22 -19.45
N ALA A 20 -10.93 -22.45 -19.06
CA ALA A 20 -11.90 -23.47 -18.70
C ALA A 20 -12.52 -23.12 -17.34
N CYS A 21 -13.82 -22.79 -17.34
CA CYS A 21 -14.62 -22.69 -16.12
C CYS A 21 -14.80 -24.10 -15.51
N GLY A 22 -13.89 -24.48 -14.63
CA GLY A 22 -14.08 -25.62 -13.72
C GLY A 22 -15.02 -25.23 -12.60
N GLY A 23 -16.24 -25.77 -12.60
CA GLY A 23 -17.24 -25.58 -11.55
C GLY A 23 -16.80 -26.22 -10.24
N GLY A 24 -16.46 -25.39 -9.26
CA GLY A 24 -16.33 -25.77 -7.87
C GLY A 24 -17.67 -25.62 -7.15
N ALA A 25 -18.22 -26.74 -6.69
CA ALA A 25 -19.41 -26.78 -5.85
C ALA A 25 -19.16 -26.01 -4.54
N GLN A 26 -19.93 -24.96 -4.30
CA GLN A 26 -19.98 -24.28 -3.01
C GLN A 26 -20.86 -25.07 -2.06
N THR A 27 -20.25 -25.61 -1.02
CA THR A 27 -20.90 -26.12 0.17
C THR A 27 -21.50 -24.96 0.96
N THR A 28 -22.82 -24.95 1.06
CA THR A 28 -23.60 -24.03 1.89
C THR A 28 -23.45 -24.40 3.36
N GLY A 29 -22.53 -23.73 4.06
CA GLY A 29 -22.49 -23.69 5.51
C GLY A 29 -23.30 -22.51 6.04
N PRO A 30 -24.16 -22.68 7.07
CA PRO A 30 -24.89 -21.56 7.67
C PRO A 30 -23.94 -20.66 8.46
N GLN A 31 -23.65 -19.47 7.91
CA GLN A 31 -23.03 -18.39 8.67
C GLN A 31 -24.08 -17.76 9.57
N THR A 32 -24.03 -18.11 10.86
CA THR A 32 -24.67 -17.35 11.92
C THR A 32 -24.05 -15.96 11.99
N ALA A 33 -24.83 -14.95 11.59
CA ALA A 33 -24.52 -13.54 11.80
C ALA A 33 -24.49 -13.26 13.32
N ALA A 34 -23.29 -13.23 13.89
CA ALA A 34 -23.08 -12.67 15.21
C ALA A 34 -23.28 -11.16 15.11
N GLY A 35 -24.27 -10.65 15.86
CA GLY A 35 -24.56 -9.23 15.97
C GLY A 35 -23.33 -8.47 16.46
N VAL A 36 -22.84 -7.57 15.62
CA VAL A 36 -21.89 -6.54 16.02
C VAL A 36 -22.72 -5.40 16.58
N ASP A 37 -22.63 -5.19 17.89
CA ASP A 37 -23.16 -4.00 18.56
C ASP A 37 -22.62 -2.75 17.86
N ALA A 38 -23.52 -1.99 17.24
CA ALA A 38 -23.19 -0.75 16.58
C ALA A 38 -22.67 0.26 17.62
N PRO A 39 -21.46 0.81 17.48
CA PRO A 39 -21.02 1.93 18.29
C PRO A 39 -21.96 3.10 17.96
N THR A 40 -22.67 3.61 18.97
CA THR A 40 -23.42 4.87 18.86
C THR A 40 -22.43 6.04 18.86
N THR A 41 -21.70 6.18 17.76
CA THR A 41 -20.91 7.39 17.48
C THR A 41 -21.88 8.56 17.31
N LYS A 42 -21.70 9.59 18.12
CA LYS A 42 -22.46 10.84 18.03
C LYS A 42 -22.30 11.40 16.63
N ALA A 43 -23.34 11.32 15.81
CA ALA A 43 -23.41 12.02 14.54
C ALA A 43 -23.07 13.50 14.79
N LYS A 44 -22.07 14.03 14.07
CA LYS A 44 -21.80 15.48 14.06
C LYS A 44 -23.13 16.20 13.75
N LYS A 45 -23.43 17.21 14.55
CA LYS A 45 -24.64 18.05 14.45
C LYS A 45 -24.88 18.43 12.98
N ALA A 46 -26.09 18.21 12.47
CA ALA A 46 -26.47 18.53 11.09
C ALA A 46 -26.01 19.95 10.73
N SER A 47 -25.32 20.07 9.60
CA SER A 47 -24.81 21.35 9.11
C SER A 47 -25.99 22.31 8.87
N SER A 48 -25.84 23.58 9.28
CA SER A 48 -26.78 24.66 8.94
C SER A 48 -26.54 25.21 7.53
N ASP A 49 -25.62 24.62 6.77
CA ASP A 49 -25.34 24.99 5.39
C ASP A 49 -26.51 24.57 4.49
N PRO A 50 -27.17 25.52 3.78
CA PRO A 50 -28.25 25.20 2.86
C PRO A 50 -27.82 24.28 1.71
N ASN A 51 -26.52 24.20 1.41
CA ASN A 51 -25.96 23.33 0.38
C ASN A 51 -25.59 21.93 0.89
N HIS A 52 -25.77 21.65 2.19
CA HIS A 52 -25.41 20.36 2.76
C HIS A 52 -26.19 19.21 2.09
N GLY A 53 -25.46 18.30 1.46
CA GLY A 53 -26.03 17.20 0.70
C GLY A 53 -26.59 17.56 -0.67
N ARG A 54 -26.43 18.81 -1.13
CA ARG A 54 -26.98 19.31 -2.41
C ARG A 54 -25.96 19.40 -3.53
N ASP A 55 -24.68 19.28 -3.21
CA ASP A 55 -23.62 19.20 -4.19
C ASP A 55 -22.52 18.21 -3.78
N LYS A 56 -21.67 17.88 -4.75
CA LYS A 56 -20.59 16.90 -4.60
C LYS A 56 -19.51 17.35 -3.60
N GLU A 57 -19.24 18.65 -3.48
CA GLU A 57 -18.19 19.17 -2.60
C GLU A 57 -18.66 19.28 -1.14
N HIS A 58 -19.96 19.35 -0.91
CA HIS A 58 -20.57 19.41 0.42
C HIS A 58 -21.55 18.23 0.67
N PRO A 59 -21.11 16.96 0.54
CA PRO A 59 -21.98 15.81 0.71
C PRO A 59 -22.39 15.63 2.18
N VAL A 60 -23.43 14.82 2.42
CA VAL A 60 -23.78 14.40 3.78
C VAL A 60 -22.85 13.27 4.23
N PRO A 61 -22.06 13.43 5.30
CA PRO A 61 -21.19 12.38 5.81
C PRO A 61 -21.98 11.30 6.53
N ARG A 62 -21.79 10.03 6.15
CA ARG A 62 -22.47 8.85 6.71
C ARG A 62 -21.47 7.74 7.01
N CYS A 63 -21.88 6.77 7.84
CA CYS A 63 -21.03 5.68 8.30
C CYS A 63 -21.19 4.40 7.47
N GLY A 64 -21.09 4.52 6.14
CA GLY A 64 -21.17 3.40 5.20
C GLY A 64 -22.54 3.22 4.54
N PRO A 65 -22.72 2.13 3.77
CA PRO A 65 -23.87 1.94 2.88
C PRO A 65 -25.21 1.88 3.62
N VAL A 66 -25.31 1.08 4.68
CA VAL A 66 -26.56 0.86 5.41
C VAL A 66 -27.09 2.16 6.02
N ASP A 67 -26.19 2.92 6.65
CA ASP A 67 -26.50 4.21 7.25
C ASP A 67 -26.92 5.26 6.19
N SER A 68 -26.25 5.25 5.04
CA SER A 68 -26.59 6.13 3.91
C SER A 68 -27.97 5.84 3.33
N TYR A 69 -28.33 4.56 3.21
CA TYR A 69 -29.64 4.17 2.68
C TYR A 69 -30.78 4.54 3.64
N ALA A 70 -30.58 4.35 4.94
CA ALA A 70 -31.53 4.79 5.95
C ALA A 70 -31.74 6.30 5.88
N PHE A 71 -30.65 7.08 5.86
CA PHE A 71 -30.69 8.53 5.72
C PHE A 71 -31.49 9.01 4.51
N VAL A 72 -31.17 8.50 3.31
CA VAL A 72 -31.85 8.90 2.08
C VAL A 72 -33.32 8.50 2.12
N SER A 73 -33.67 7.36 2.72
CA SER A 73 -35.05 6.90 2.81
C SER A 73 -35.96 7.78 3.69
N GLU A 74 -35.36 8.53 4.62
CA GLU A 74 -36.04 9.47 5.53
C GLU A 74 -36.20 10.89 4.92
N TYR A 75 -35.69 11.10 3.69
CA TYR A 75 -35.81 12.39 3.02
C TYR A 75 -37.27 12.82 2.87
N THR A 76 -37.53 14.08 3.21
CA THR A 76 -38.85 14.70 3.17
C THR A 76 -38.83 15.85 2.15
N CYS A 77 -39.77 15.84 1.21
CA CYS A 77 -39.93 16.85 0.17
C CYS A 77 -40.49 18.17 0.74
N GLU A 78 -40.52 19.23 -0.06
CA GLU A 78 -41.00 20.55 0.41
C GLU A 78 -42.46 20.52 0.87
N ASP A 79 -43.28 19.66 0.27
CA ASP A 79 -44.70 19.46 0.63
C ASP A 79 -44.91 18.59 1.89
N GLY A 80 -43.82 18.09 2.48
CA GLY A 80 -43.86 17.19 3.64
C GLY A 80 -44.02 15.71 3.29
N SER A 81 -44.11 15.34 2.02
CA SER A 81 -44.18 13.94 1.60
C SER A 81 -42.84 13.22 1.78
N GLN A 82 -42.90 11.89 1.98
CA GLN A 82 -41.72 11.01 2.07
C GLN A 82 -41.81 9.93 0.99
N PRO A 83 -41.30 10.17 -0.23
CA PRO A 83 -41.46 9.25 -1.37
C PRO A 83 -40.90 7.86 -1.11
N LEU A 84 -39.84 7.79 -0.30
CA LEU A 84 -39.15 6.55 0.04
C LEU A 84 -39.69 5.91 1.34
N GLY A 85 -40.58 6.59 2.05
CA GLY A 85 -41.32 6.07 3.21
C GLY A 85 -40.47 5.44 4.30
N ALA A 86 -39.28 6.00 4.58
CA ALA A 86 -38.32 5.49 5.55
C ALA A 86 -37.94 4.00 5.36
N ASP A 87 -38.02 3.48 4.13
CA ASP A 87 -37.59 2.12 3.78
C ASP A 87 -36.15 2.16 3.22
N PRO A 88 -35.13 1.66 3.94
CA PRO A 88 -33.75 1.66 3.48
C PRO A 88 -33.56 0.93 2.14
N ARG A 89 -34.41 -0.05 1.79
CA ARG A 89 -34.33 -0.72 0.48
C ARG A 89 -34.74 0.23 -0.65
N LYS A 90 -35.69 1.14 -0.41
CA LYS A 90 -36.03 2.21 -1.34
C LYS A 90 -34.91 3.26 -1.40
N GLY A 91 -34.29 3.59 -0.27
CA GLY A 91 -33.09 4.43 -0.21
C GLY A 91 -31.93 3.89 -1.06
N GLN A 92 -31.64 2.59 -0.95
CA GLN A 92 -30.63 1.93 -1.79
C GLN A 92 -30.97 2.03 -3.28
N ARG A 93 -32.23 1.79 -3.66
CA ARG A 93 -32.68 1.87 -5.06
C ARG A 93 -32.65 3.28 -5.64
N ALA A 94 -32.68 4.31 -4.79
CA ALA A 94 -32.54 5.70 -5.21
C ALA A 94 -31.10 6.08 -5.60
N ARG A 95 -30.10 5.23 -5.31
CA ARG A 95 -28.70 5.47 -5.72
C ARG A 95 -28.57 5.39 -7.23
N SER A 96 -28.22 6.53 -7.84
CA SER A 96 -27.98 6.65 -9.29
C SER A 96 -26.56 6.29 -9.72
N GLY A 97 -25.62 6.20 -8.77
CA GLY A 97 -24.21 5.90 -9.00
C GLY A 97 -23.29 6.74 -8.12
N ASN A 98 -22.00 6.79 -8.46
CA ASN A 98 -21.03 7.71 -7.86
C ASN A 98 -20.65 8.82 -8.85
N VAL A 99 -20.29 9.98 -8.32
CA VAL A 99 -19.89 11.19 -9.10
C VAL A 99 -18.40 11.50 -8.95
N GLY A 100 -17.61 10.49 -8.59
CA GLY A 100 -16.17 10.58 -8.34
C GLY A 100 -15.82 11.14 -6.96
N ALA A 101 -14.53 11.35 -6.74
CA ALA A 101 -13.99 11.83 -5.48
C ALA A 101 -14.23 13.33 -5.25
N ASN A 102 -14.52 13.75 -4.01
CA ASN A 102 -14.47 15.16 -3.58
C ASN A 102 -13.03 15.59 -3.26
N HIS A 103 -12.85 16.81 -2.74
CA HIS A 103 -11.54 17.34 -2.32
C HIS A 103 -10.81 16.53 -1.23
N THR A 104 -11.51 15.68 -0.46
CA THR A 104 -10.91 14.76 0.53
C THR A 104 -10.48 13.41 -0.08
N GLY A 105 -10.77 13.18 -1.37
CA GLY A 105 -10.52 11.89 -2.03
C GLY A 105 -11.64 10.87 -1.84
N HIS A 106 -12.67 11.17 -1.04
CA HIS A 106 -13.79 10.27 -0.80
C HIS A 106 -14.72 10.21 -2.02
N ILE A 107 -15.06 9.00 -2.46
CA ILE A 107 -16.02 8.77 -3.55
C ILE A 107 -17.43 9.13 -3.07
N ILE A 108 -18.07 10.05 -3.80
CA ILE A 108 -19.39 10.57 -3.44
C ILE A 108 -20.47 9.84 -4.22
N ASP A 109 -21.48 9.36 -3.49
CA ASP A 109 -22.66 8.73 -4.06
C ASP A 109 -23.76 9.75 -4.32
N ARG A 110 -24.38 9.66 -5.49
CA ARG A 110 -25.53 10.48 -5.89
C ARG A 110 -26.80 9.66 -5.80
N TYR A 111 -27.77 10.18 -5.08
CA TYR A 111 -29.12 9.64 -4.96
C TYR A 111 -30.10 10.61 -5.63
N VAL A 112 -31.14 10.06 -6.23
CA VAL A 112 -32.21 10.84 -6.86
C VAL A 112 -33.53 10.44 -6.22
N VAL A 113 -34.22 11.40 -5.60
CA VAL A 113 -35.52 11.22 -4.95
C VAL A 113 -36.58 11.95 -5.75
N ALA A 114 -37.61 11.25 -6.18
CA ALA A 114 -38.74 11.83 -6.92
C ALA A 114 -39.70 12.52 -5.94
N CYS A 115 -39.64 13.84 -5.85
CA CYS A 115 -40.59 14.65 -5.09
C CYS A 115 -41.69 15.23 -6.01
N PRO A 116 -42.85 15.63 -5.46
CA PRO A 116 -43.92 16.27 -6.25
C PRO A 116 -43.48 17.54 -7.00
N GLU A 117 -42.53 18.30 -6.45
CA GLU A 117 -41.92 19.48 -7.04
C GLU A 117 -40.86 19.17 -8.12
N GLY A 118 -40.39 17.92 -8.21
CA GLY A 118 -39.36 17.49 -9.14
C GLY A 118 -38.38 16.48 -8.55
N GLU A 119 -37.42 16.05 -9.36
CA GLU A 119 -36.32 15.20 -8.88
C GLU A 119 -35.36 16.00 -8.01
N VAL A 120 -35.03 15.44 -6.86
CA VAL A 120 -34.08 16.01 -5.91
C VAL A 120 -32.83 15.16 -5.87
N GLU A 121 -31.68 15.79 -6.08
CA GLU A 121 -30.38 15.15 -5.92
C GLU A 121 -29.88 15.26 -4.48
N ILE A 122 -29.34 14.15 -3.98
CA ILE A 122 -28.72 14.06 -2.65
C ILE A 122 -27.34 13.44 -2.83
N PHE A 123 -26.31 14.13 -2.34
CA PHE A 123 -24.92 13.69 -2.39
C PHE A 123 -24.50 13.19 -1.00
N VAL A 124 -24.00 11.95 -0.95
CA VAL A 124 -23.64 11.29 0.31
C VAL A 124 -22.20 10.81 0.24
N ASP A 125 -21.44 11.16 1.28
CA ASP A 125 -20.11 10.62 1.54
C ASP A 125 -20.26 9.47 2.53
N MET A 126 -20.19 8.23 2.04
CA MET A 126 -20.34 7.06 2.90
C MET A 126 -19.11 6.78 3.78
N TYR A 127 -18.07 7.61 3.66
CA TYR A 127 -16.80 7.50 4.36
C TYR A 127 -16.54 8.67 5.32
N GLY A 128 -17.27 9.77 5.20
CA GLY A 128 -17.00 11.01 5.94
C GLY A 128 -17.36 11.01 7.43
N CYS A 129 -17.70 9.85 8.00
CA CYS A 129 -17.88 9.72 9.44
C CYS A 129 -16.60 9.19 10.10
N GLU A 130 -16.33 9.61 11.34
CA GLU A 130 -15.08 9.28 12.06
C GLU A 130 -14.81 7.76 12.11
N ALA A 131 -15.82 6.94 12.37
CA ALA A 131 -15.65 5.48 12.41
C ALA A 131 -15.41 4.86 11.03
N ALA A 132 -15.86 5.50 9.95
CA ALA A 132 -15.56 5.06 8.58
C ALA A 132 -14.15 5.51 8.16
N GLU A 133 -13.77 6.75 8.47
CA GLU A 133 -12.41 7.28 8.28
C GLU A 133 -11.38 6.41 8.99
N GLN A 134 -11.59 6.08 10.27
CA GLN A 134 -10.69 5.20 11.03
C GLN A 134 -10.54 3.81 10.40
N ARG A 135 -11.62 3.27 9.81
CA ARG A 135 -11.55 1.98 9.10
C ARG A 135 -10.77 2.10 7.79
N LEU A 136 -10.96 3.18 7.04
CA LEU A 136 -10.18 3.45 5.84
C LEU A 136 -8.70 3.62 6.17
N ASP A 137 -8.39 4.31 7.27
CA ASP A 137 -7.02 4.47 7.73
C ASP A 137 -6.41 3.11 8.11
N GLN A 138 -7.14 2.26 8.83
CA GLN A 138 -6.71 0.89 9.15
C GLN A 138 -6.48 0.05 7.89
N SER A 139 -7.39 0.13 6.89
CA SER A 139 -7.24 -0.56 5.62
C SER A 139 -6.03 -0.05 4.82
N ARG A 140 -5.85 1.27 4.75
CA ARG A 140 -4.71 1.90 4.07
C ARG A 140 -3.39 1.53 4.74
N GLU A 141 -3.36 1.49 6.08
CA GLU A 141 -2.20 1.02 6.82
C GLU A 141 -1.93 -0.48 6.62
N ALA A 142 -2.97 -1.30 6.43
CA ALA A 142 -2.81 -2.71 6.13
C ALA A 142 -2.26 -2.93 4.70
N GLU A 143 -2.72 -2.14 3.72
CA GLU A 143 -2.25 -2.21 2.33
C GLU A 143 -0.82 -1.65 2.18
N ASN A 144 -0.53 -0.55 2.85
CA ASN A 144 0.80 0.06 2.88
C ASN A 144 1.19 0.43 4.31
N PRO A 145 1.89 -0.47 5.03
CA PRO A 145 2.30 -0.22 6.41
C PRO A 145 3.37 0.88 6.54
N PHE A 146 3.89 1.41 5.44
CA PHE A 146 4.90 2.45 5.47
C PHE A 146 4.31 3.87 5.38
N GLY A 147 3.05 3.99 4.93
CA GLY A 147 2.43 5.29 4.64
C GLY A 147 2.95 5.91 3.34
N PRO A 148 2.50 7.12 2.98
CA PRO A 148 3.02 7.84 1.82
C PRO A 148 4.49 8.23 2.04
N PRO A 149 5.35 8.17 1.01
CA PRO A 149 6.69 8.72 1.09
C PRO A 149 6.67 10.25 1.17
N GLY A 150 7.71 10.85 1.78
CA GLY A 150 7.97 12.29 1.72
C GLY A 150 7.50 13.12 2.92
N GLU A 151 6.74 12.55 3.85
CA GLU A 151 6.37 13.23 5.10
C GLU A 151 7.10 12.62 6.31
N PRO A 152 7.63 13.44 7.24
CA PRO A 152 8.22 12.93 8.46
C PRO A 152 7.22 12.17 9.32
N LEU A 153 7.59 10.98 9.78
CA LEU A 153 6.73 10.13 10.60
C LEU A 153 7.07 10.25 12.10
N PRO A 154 6.06 10.10 12.98
CA PRO A 154 6.31 10.00 14.42
C PRO A 154 7.25 8.85 14.75
N ARG A 155 8.12 9.04 15.75
CA ARG A 155 9.14 8.05 16.16
C ARG A 155 8.57 6.64 16.39
N ALA A 156 7.40 6.54 17.03
CA ALA A 156 6.74 5.26 17.28
C ALA A 156 6.40 4.52 15.97
N ARG A 157 5.95 5.25 14.93
CA ARG A 157 5.67 4.69 13.61
C ARG A 157 6.94 4.22 12.91
N LEU A 158 8.02 5.01 12.97
CA LEU A 158 9.32 4.62 12.42
C LEU A 158 9.79 3.29 13.04
N LEU A 159 9.73 3.13 14.36
CA LEU A 159 10.12 1.88 15.03
C LEU A 159 9.25 0.69 14.61
N ALA A 160 7.95 0.90 14.35
CA ALA A 160 7.08 -0.14 13.79
C ALA A 160 7.52 -0.54 12.36
N ILE A 161 7.87 0.43 11.52
CA ILE A 161 8.41 0.19 10.17
C ILE A 161 9.72 -0.59 10.23
N ALA A 162 10.66 -0.23 11.10
CA ALA A 162 11.91 -0.97 11.29
C ALA A 162 11.66 -2.43 11.73
N THR A 163 10.65 -2.65 12.57
CA THR A 163 10.22 -4.00 12.96
C THR A 163 9.70 -4.80 11.77
N ILE A 164 8.93 -4.17 10.88
CA ILE A 164 8.43 -4.81 9.64
C ILE A 164 9.60 -5.16 8.72
N PHE A 165 10.54 -4.24 8.47
CA PHE A 165 11.72 -4.49 7.65
C PHE A 165 12.55 -5.68 8.16
N LYS A 166 12.75 -5.77 9.48
CA LYS A 166 13.44 -6.91 10.10
C LYS A 166 12.69 -8.22 9.91
N LYS A 167 11.37 -8.24 10.12
CA LYS A 167 10.54 -9.44 9.88
C LYS A 167 10.61 -9.87 8.42
N MET A 168 10.59 -8.92 7.49
CA MET A 168 10.71 -9.22 6.07
C MET A 168 12.06 -9.87 5.74
N ALA A 169 13.16 -9.34 6.31
CA ALA A 169 14.49 -9.90 6.12
C ALA A 169 14.67 -11.29 6.78
N GLN A 170 13.99 -11.56 7.89
CA GLN A 170 14.00 -12.86 8.56
C GLN A 170 13.17 -13.91 7.80
N ALA A 171 12.15 -13.49 7.05
CA ALA A 171 11.28 -14.36 6.28
C ALA A 171 11.13 -13.84 4.83
N PRO A 172 12.21 -13.83 4.02
CA PRO A 172 12.22 -13.18 2.70
C PRO A 172 11.29 -13.84 1.69
N LEU A 173 10.89 -15.10 1.92
CA LEU A 173 9.95 -15.86 1.09
C LEU A 173 8.48 -15.73 1.53
N SER A 174 8.20 -15.05 2.65
CA SER A 174 6.81 -14.87 3.12
C SER A 174 5.98 -14.06 2.13
N GLU A 175 4.66 -14.26 2.14
CA GLU A 175 3.72 -13.47 1.33
C GLU A 175 3.88 -11.98 1.59
N ALA A 176 3.88 -11.56 2.86
CA ALA A 176 4.10 -10.17 3.25
C ALA A 176 5.41 -9.59 2.70
N SER A 177 6.52 -10.35 2.75
CA SER A 177 7.79 -9.90 2.14
C SER A 177 7.67 -9.69 0.64
N ARG A 178 7.04 -10.63 -0.08
CA ARG A 178 6.89 -10.55 -1.54
C ARG A 178 5.99 -9.40 -1.97
N GLU A 179 4.90 -9.16 -1.24
CA GLU A 179 3.93 -8.10 -1.54
C GLU A 179 4.47 -6.71 -1.20
N HIS A 180 5.18 -6.56 -0.08
CA HIS A 180 5.54 -5.24 0.44
C HIS A 180 6.98 -4.81 0.16
N LEU A 181 7.88 -5.66 -0.35
CA LEU A 181 9.29 -5.29 -0.58
C LEU A 181 9.46 -4.10 -1.53
N GLY A 182 8.66 -4.01 -2.58
CA GLY A 182 8.67 -2.86 -3.49
C GLY A 182 8.34 -1.55 -2.75
N ASN A 183 7.21 -1.54 -2.05
CA ASN A 183 6.74 -0.39 -1.27
C ASN A 183 7.73 -0.01 -0.15
N ALA A 184 8.37 -1.00 0.47
CA ALA A 184 9.38 -0.80 1.50
C ALA A 184 10.62 -0.07 0.97
N VAL A 185 11.12 -0.48 -0.20
CA VAL A 185 12.29 0.13 -0.86
C VAL A 185 11.95 1.54 -1.34
N GLU A 186 10.79 1.71 -1.97
CA GLU A 186 10.33 3.03 -2.42
C GLU A 186 10.21 4.00 -1.25
N TRP A 187 9.52 3.58 -0.16
CA TRP A 187 9.40 4.39 1.04
C TRP A 187 10.76 4.72 1.65
N ALA A 188 11.65 3.73 1.81
CA ALA A 188 12.97 3.94 2.40
C ALA A 188 13.86 4.87 1.57
N SER A 189 13.64 4.94 0.25
CA SER A 189 14.41 5.80 -0.66
C SER A 189 13.87 7.23 -0.72
N ALA A 190 12.60 7.45 -0.38
CA ALA A 190 11.92 8.74 -0.48
C ALA A 190 11.54 9.34 0.89
N SER A 191 11.72 8.59 1.97
CA SER A 191 11.43 9.04 3.33
C SER A 191 12.46 10.09 3.78
N PRO A 192 12.03 11.22 4.36
CA PRO A 192 12.94 12.19 4.96
C PRO A 192 13.52 11.73 6.30
N ASP A 193 13.01 10.63 6.87
CA ASP A 193 13.40 10.12 8.18
C ASP A 193 14.59 9.15 8.15
N VAL A 194 14.99 8.70 6.96
CA VAL A 194 16.12 7.80 6.73
C VAL A 194 16.94 8.28 5.53
N GLU A 195 18.26 8.14 5.61
CA GLU A 195 19.17 8.53 4.53
C GLU A 195 19.91 7.28 4.05
N VAL A 196 19.30 6.57 3.10
CA VAL A 196 19.90 5.36 2.54
C VAL A 196 20.86 5.73 1.40
N THR A 197 22.13 5.96 1.77
CA THR A 197 23.22 6.07 0.80
C THR A 197 24.02 4.77 0.78
N LEU A 198 24.01 4.09 -0.37
CA LEU A 198 24.79 2.88 -0.59
C LEU A 198 26.05 3.21 -1.38
N CYS A 199 27.19 2.63 -0.98
CA CYS A 199 28.43 2.76 -1.73
C CYS A 199 28.25 2.23 -3.16
N PRO A 200 28.88 2.85 -4.19
CA PRO A 200 28.81 2.41 -5.58
C PRO A 200 29.07 0.91 -5.77
N TRP A 201 29.95 0.35 -4.93
CA TRP A 201 30.22 -1.08 -4.87
C TRP A 201 28.95 -1.92 -4.81
N PHE A 202 27.90 -1.55 -4.06
CA PHE A 202 26.66 -2.33 -4.01
C PHE A 202 26.04 -2.50 -5.40
N ARG A 203 26.02 -1.45 -6.22
CA ARG A 203 25.44 -1.50 -7.56
C ARG A 203 26.27 -2.42 -8.45
N ASP A 204 27.59 -2.23 -8.48
CA ASP A 204 28.49 -2.97 -9.36
C ASP A 204 28.62 -4.44 -8.93
N TYR A 205 28.48 -4.71 -7.64
CA TYR A 205 28.57 -6.04 -7.04
C TYR A 205 27.30 -6.86 -7.20
N ILE A 206 26.15 -6.19 -7.11
CA ILE A 206 24.85 -6.84 -7.20
C ILE A 206 24.47 -7.04 -8.68
N ASP A 207 24.60 -6.02 -9.53
CA ASP A 207 24.28 -6.14 -10.96
C ASP A 207 25.34 -6.93 -11.76
N GLY A 208 26.55 -7.04 -11.21
CA GLY A 208 27.74 -7.47 -11.94
C GLY A 208 28.18 -6.43 -12.98
N PRO A 209 29.37 -6.57 -13.58
CA PRO A 209 29.87 -5.62 -14.58
C PRO A 209 29.07 -5.65 -15.90
N ASN A 210 28.19 -6.64 -16.09
CA ASN A 210 27.41 -6.82 -17.30
C ASN A 210 25.91 -6.57 -17.03
N PRO A 211 25.29 -5.53 -17.62
CA PRO A 211 23.86 -5.27 -17.45
C PRO A 211 22.96 -6.46 -17.84
N LYS A 212 23.44 -7.36 -18.73
CA LYS A 212 22.73 -8.57 -19.14
C LYS A 212 22.80 -9.70 -18.10
N SER A 213 23.68 -9.60 -17.10
CA SER A 213 23.77 -10.55 -15.98
C SER A 213 22.95 -10.13 -14.76
N ARG A 214 22.15 -9.06 -14.86
CA ARG A 214 21.18 -8.69 -13.83
C ARG A 214 20.22 -9.84 -13.58
N SER A 215 20.54 -10.61 -12.55
CA SER A 215 19.69 -11.69 -12.07
C SER A 215 18.61 -11.07 -11.19
N GLY A 216 17.40 -11.63 -11.17
CA GLY A 216 16.38 -11.21 -10.18
C GLY A 216 16.91 -11.32 -8.74
N ALA A 217 17.85 -12.23 -8.53
CA ALA A 217 18.58 -12.41 -7.29
C ALA A 217 19.30 -11.15 -6.81
N ALA A 218 20.00 -10.49 -7.72
CA ALA A 218 20.70 -9.25 -7.48
C ALA A 218 19.74 -8.18 -6.91
N THR A 219 18.67 -7.90 -7.64
CA THR A 219 17.66 -6.90 -7.27
C THR A 219 17.06 -7.17 -5.89
N ILE A 220 16.74 -8.43 -5.59
CA ILE A 220 16.19 -8.82 -4.27
C ILE A 220 17.19 -8.50 -3.15
N LEU A 221 18.47 -8.84 -3.33
CA LEU A 221 19.49 -8.60 -2.30
C LEU A 221 19.79 -7.11 -2.10
N LEU A 222 19.73 -6.30 -3.17
CA LEU A 222 19.82 -4.85 -3.05
C LEU A 222 18.63 -4.28 -2.27
N ALA A 223 17.42 -4.74 -2.59
CA ALA A 223 16.22 -4.35 -1.85
C ALA A 223 16.34 -4.67 -0.35
N PHE A 224 16.83 -5.86 -0.01
CA PHE A 224 17.06 -6.24 1.39
C PHE A 224 18.22 -5.51 2.06
N THR A 225 19.22 -5.08 1.29
CA THR A 225 20.26 -4.16 1.79
C THR A 225 19.63 -2.83 2.20
N ILE A 226 18.82 -2.23 1.32
CA ILE A 226 18.16 -0.93 1.55
C ILE A 226 17.30 -0.96 2.82
N VAL A 227 16.39 -1.93 2.94
CA VAL A 227 15.52 -2.03 4.13
C VAL A 227 16.30 -2.37 5.40
N GLY A 228 17.42 -3.10 5.29
CA GLY A 228 18.34 -3.36 6.41
C GLY A 228 19.05 -2.10 6.91
N VAL A 229 19.58 -1.28 5.99
CA VAL A 229 20.16 0.04 6.31
C VAL A 229 19.12 0.93 6.96
N ALA A 230 17.95 1.07 6.34
CA ALA A 230 16.86 1.91 6.84
C ALA A 230 16.39 1.47 8.24
N ALA A 231 16.20 0.17 8.47
CA ALA A 231 15.83 -0.34 9.79
C ALA A 231 16.89 0.01 10.86
N HIS A 232 18.17 -0.11 10.52
CA HIS A 232 19.25 0.23 11.44
C HIS A 232 19.30 1.72 11.77
N GLN A 233 19.20 2.59 10.77
CA GLN A 233 19.19 4.05 10.96
C GLN A 233 17.97 4.51 11.75
N ILE A 234 16.80 3.92 11.48
CA ILE A 234 15.62 4.17 12.32
C ILE A 234 15.95 3.86 13.76
N GLU A 235 16.46 2.68 14.09
CA GLU A 235 16.74 2.33 15.49
C GLU A 235 17.88 3.16 16.08
N ASN A 236 18.85 3.55 15.26
CA ASN A 236 20.10 4.20 15.65
C ASN A 236 20.34 5.45 14.80
N PRO A 237 19.59 6.55 15.00
CA PRO A 237 19.63 7.73 14.12
C PRO A 237 20.96 8.49 14.12
N ARG A 238 21.88 8.11 15.02
CA ARG A 238 23.24 8.67 15.11
C ARG A 238 24.31 7.66 14.72
N SER A 239 23.92 6.51 14.15
CA SER A 239 24.90 5.52 13.68
C SER A 239 25.73 6.11 12.55
N ASP A 240 27.02 5.82 12.56
CA ASP A 240 27.89 6.12 11.44
C ASP A 240 27.35 5.47 10.13
N PRO A 241 27.34 6.18 8.99
CA PRO A 241 26.80 5.65 7.73
C PRO A 241 27.45 4.33 7.28
N MET A 242 28.75 4.15 7.52
CA MET A 242 29.45 2.91 7.18
C MET A 242 28.91 1.73 8.00
N THR A 243 28.66 1.96 9.30
CA THR A 243 28.04 0.96 10.18
C THR A 243 26.67 0.53 9.67
N ALA A 244 25.82 1.47 9.25
CA ALA A 244 24.51 1.17 8.70
C ALA A 244 24.62 0.32 7.42
N GLN A 245 25.56 0.64 6.54
CA GLN A 245 25.80 -0.13 5.31
C GLN A 245 26.30 -1.55 5.57
N VAL A 246 27.17 -1.76 6.57
CA VAL A 246 27.58 -3.11 6.99
C VAL A 246 26.38 -3.92 7.51
N VAL A 247 25.46 -3.29 8.25
CA VAL A 247 24.21 -3.93 8.69
C VAL A 247 23.31 -4.27 7.50
N GLY A 248 23.20 -3.37 6.52
CA GLY A 248 22.50 -3.65 5.26
C GLY A 248 23.09 -4.86 4.52
N LEU A 249 24.42 -4.92 4.38
CA LEU A 249 25.10 -6.04 3.73
C LEU A 249 24.89 -7.36 4.48
N ARG A 250 24.98 -7.34 5.81
CA ARG A 250 24.71 -8.50 6.66
C ARG A 250 23.26 -8.98 6.49
N THR A 251 22.31 -8.06 6.35
CA THR A 251 20.90 -8.36 6.07
C THR A 251 20.76 -9.10 4.73
N ALA A 252 21.40 -8.58 3.68
CA ALA A 252 21.39 -9.23 2.36
C ALA A 252 22.05 -10.62 2.38
N ILE A 253 23.17 -10.80 3.09
CA ILE A 253 23.81 -12.12 3.25
C ILE A 253 22.86 -13.10 3.96
N GLY A 254 22.16 -12.65 5.01
CA GLY A 254 21.15 -13.47 5.70
C GLY A 254 20.03 -13.92 4.78
N VAL A 255 19.49 -12.99 3.98
CA VAL A 255 18.47 -13.29 2.98
C VAL A 255 19.00 -14.24 1.90
N TYR A 256 20.22 -14.04 1.43
CA TYR A 256 20.86 -14.91 0.46
C TYR A 256 20.93 -16.37 0.96
N ARG A 257 21.37 -16.59 2.21
CA ARG A 257 21.40 -17.92 2.82
C ARG A 257 20.02 -18.56 2.75
N GLU A 258 18.98 -17.85 3.18
CA GLU A 258 17.63 -18.41 3.15
C GLU A 258 17.15 -18.76 1.74
N LEU A 259 17.38 -17.89 0.77
CA LEU A 259 16.97 -18.14 -0.60
C LEU A 259 17.75 -19.30 -1.23
N ARG A 260 19.05 -19.43 -0.91
CA ARG A 260 19.90 -20.54 -1.36
C ARG A 260 19.46 -21.86 -0.72
N ASP A 261 19.29 -21.88 0.60
CA ASP A 261 19.04 -23.11 1.37
C ASP A 261 17.63 -23.66 1.10
N ASN A 262 16.66 -22.80 0.74
CA ASN A 262 15.34 -23.20 0.24
C ASN A 262 15.33 -23.55 -1.26
N GLY A 263 16.48 -23.66 -1.92
CA GLY A 263 16.61 -24.04 -3.34
C GLY A 263 16.09 -23.00 -4.34
N SER A 264 15.72 -21.81 -3.88
CA SER A 264 15.25 -20.73 -4.76
C SER A 264 16.40 -20.09 -5.54
N PHE A 265 17.63 -20.18 -5.02
CA PHE A 265 18.82 -19.54 -5.59
C PHE A 265 19.95 -20.54 -5.80
N ARG A 266 20.67 -20.39 -6.93
CA ARG A 266 21.94 -21.09 -7.14
C ARG A 266 23.06 -20.40 -6.36
N PRO A 267 24.11 -21.13 -5.92
CA PRO A 267 25.29 -20.54 -5.32
C PRO A 267 25.88 -19.44 -6.21
N VAL A 268 26.12 -18.26 -5.63
CA VAL A 268 26.75 -17.12 -6.30
C VAL A 268 28.12 -16.94 -5.67
N PRO A 269 29.24 -17.21 -6.37
CA PRO A 269 30.57 -17.30 -5.75
C PRO A 269 30.96 -16.09 -4.90
N VAL A 270 30.49 -14.92 -5.30
CA VAL A 270 30.77 -13.67 -4.61
C VAL A 270 30.01 -13.57 -3.28
N LEU A 271 28.74 -13.99 -3.25
CA LEU A 271 27.95 -14.04 -2.01
C LEU A 271 28.42 -15.16 -1.08
N GLU A 272 28.85 -16.30 -1.63
CA GLU A 272 29.51 -17.37 -0.86
C GLU A 272 30.78 -16.88 -0.17
N LYS A 273 31.58 -16.04 -0.86
CA LYS A 273 32.76 -15.40 -0.25
C LYS A 273 32.36 -14.47 0.89
N LEU A 274 31.34 -13.64 0.73
CA LEU A 274 30.87 -12.74 1.79
C LEU A 274 30.27 -13.48 2.97
N ASP A 275 29.49 -14.53 2.70
CA ASP A 275 28.94 -15.42 3.70
C ASP A 275 30.06 -16.00 4.58
N LYS A 276 31.13 -16.47 3.95
CA LYS A 276 32.33 -16.91 4.66
C LYS A 276 32.99 -15.80 5.48
N VAL A 277 33.22 -14.62 4.90
CA VAL A 277 33.83 -13.48 5.60
C VAL A 277 32.99 -13.06 6.82
N GLU A 278 31.66 -13.08 6.69
CA GLU A 278 30.72 -12.77 7.76
C GLU A 278 30.72 -13.84 8.86
N SER A 279 30.75 -15.14 8.52
CA SER A 279 30.85 -16.22 9.52
C SER A 279 32.18 -16.21 10.28
N GLU A 280 33.23 -15.62 9.72
CA GLU A 280 34.50 -15.34 10.40
C GLU A 280 34.48 -14.05 11.24
N GLY A 281 33.38 -13.29 11.26
CA GLY A 281 33.25 -12.02 11.98
C GLY A 281 34.04 -10.86 11.37
N LYS A 282 34.46 -10.97 10.11
CA LYS A 282 35.37 -10.02 9.44
C LYS A 282 34.67 -9.10 8.42
N LEU A 283 33.33 -9.11 8.37
CA LEU A 283 32.59 -8.38 7.34
C LEU A 283 32.81 -6.87 7.39
N ALA A 284 32.84 -6.27 8.58
CA ALA A 284 33.07 -4.83 8.73
C ALA A 284 34.46 -4.44 8.19
N ASP A 285 35.52 -5.10 8.65
CA ASP A 285 36.90 -4.87 8.18
C ASP A 285 37.05 -5.11 6.69
N TRP A 286 36.40 -6.16 6.17
CA TRP A 286 36.40 -6.47 4.75
C TRP A 286 35.70 -5.35 3.98
N PHE A 287 34.54 -4.90 4.42
CA PHE A 287 33.76 -3.86 3.77
C PHE A 287 34.55 -2.54 3.75
N THR A 288 35.11 -2.08 4.87
CA THR A 288 35.94 -0.85 4.90
C THR A 288 37.14 -0.89 3.96
N LYS A 289 37.74 -2.07 3.73
CA LYS A 289 38.90 -2.22 2.83
C LYS A 289 38.53 -2.31 1.34
N ASN A 290 37.31 -2.75 1.02
CA ASN A 290 36.93 -3.14 -0.34
C ASN A 290 35.77 -2.32 -0.91
N ALA A 291 34.92 -1.75 -0.06
CA ALA A 291 33.86 -0.86 -0.47
C ALA A 291 34.49 0.51 -0.76
N ASP A 292 34.69 0.79 -2.05
CA ASP A 292 35.04 2.12 -2.50
C ASP A 292 33.81 3.02 -2.34
N CYS A 293 33.68 3.58 -1.14
CA CYS A 293 32.54 4.41 -0.78
C CYS A 293 32.72 5.88 -1.15
N GLY A 294 33.91 6.26 -1.66
CA GLY A 294 34.28 7.65 -1.88
C GLY A 294 34.20 8.52 -0.61
N PRO A 295 34.73 9.76 -0.65
CA PRO A 295 34.27 10.85 0.20
C PRO A 295 32.90 11.38 -0.23
#